data_AF-T1BCJ4-F1
#
_entry.id   AF-T1BCJ4-F1
#
_cell.length_a   1.000
_cell.length_b   1.000
_cell.length_c   1.000
_cell.angle_alpha   90.00
_cell.angle_beta   90.00
_cell.angle_gamma   90.00
#
_symmetry.space_group_name_H-M   'P 1'
#
loop_
_entity.id
_entity.type
_entity.pdbx_description
1 polymer ?
#
loop_
_entity_poly.entity_id
_entity_poly.type
_entity_poly.pdbx_seq_one_letter_code
_entity_poly.pdbx_strand_id
1 'polypeptide(L)' 'MSRHYYIKTFGCQMNEYDSARMADVLRASVGLTPTDDPAEADVLLMNTCSVREKAQEKVFSLLGEWRRLKA' A
#
# COMPACT_ATOMS: atom_id res chain seq x y z
N MET A 1 -20.25 3.45 -6.71
CA MET A 1 -19.09 2.55 -6.68
C MET A 1 -18.16 3.04 -5.60
N SER A 2 -18.05 2.30 -4.50
CA SER A 2 -17.05 2.59 -3.46
C SER A 2 -15.69 2.23 -4.05
N ARG A 3 -14.77 3.19 -4.10
CA ARG A 3 -13.40 2.91 -4.53
C ARG A 3 -12.59 2.41 -3.34
N HIS A 4 -11.91 1.29 -3.52
CA HIS A 4 -11.15 0.64 -2.45
C HIS A 4 -9.65 0.95 -2.55
N TYR A 5 -8.96 0.90 -1.41
CA TYR A 5 -7.50 0.94 -1.37
C TYR A 5 -6.93 -0.21 -0.54
N TYR A 6 -5.72 -0.65 -0.87
CA TYR A 6 -4.95 -1.62 -0.11
C TYR A 6 -3.54 -1.09 0.12
N ILE A 7 -3.08 -1.13 1.37
CA ILE A 7 -1.73 -0.69 1.75
C ILE A 7 -0.92 -1.91 2.20
N LYS A 8 0.24 -2.12 1.56
CA LYS A 8 1.25 -3.05 2.05
C LYS A 8 2.44 -2.28 2.63
N THR A 9 2.70 -2.50 3.90
CA THR A 9 3.87 -1.94 4.59
C THR A 9 5.02 -2.95 4.64
N PHE A 10 6.24 -2.47 4.39
CA PHE A 10 7.49 -3.13 4.73
C PHE A 10 8.36 -2.15 5.53
N GLY A 11 9.30 -2.67 6.34
CA GLY A 11 10.20 -1.81 7.13
C GLY A 11 9.96 -1.96 8.63
N CYS A 12 9.73 -0.86 9.33
CA CYS A 12 9.61 -0.83 10.78
C CYS A 12 8.29 -0.18 11.25
N GLN A 13 8.16 -0.01 12.57
CA GLN A 13 6.98 0.60 13.21
C GLN A 13 6.69 2.02 12.70
N MET A 14 7.72 2.77 12.26
CA MET A 14 7.54 4.09 11.68
C MET A 14 6.74 4.01 10.36
N ASN A 15 7.03 3.03 9.50
CA ASN A 15 6.27 2.83 8.27
C ASN A 15 4.82 2.42 8.55
N GLU A 16 4.57 1.62 9.60
CA GLU A 16 3.19 1.27 9.97
C GLU A 16 2.41 2.50 10.44
N TYR A 17 3.06 3.37 11.22
CA TYR A 17 2.49 4.66 11.61
C TYR A 17 2.21 5.55 10.40
N ASP A 18 3.16 5.64 9.46
CA ASP A 18 2.99 6.41 8.23
C ASP A 18 1.86 5.84 7.37
N SER A 19 1.75 4.52 7.26
CA SER A 19 0.65 3.84 6.54
C SER A 19 -0.72 4.15 7.16
N ALA A 20 -0.82 4.21 8.50
CA ALA A 20 -2.05 4.64 9.17
C ALA A 20 -2.41 6.10 8.84
N ARG A 21 -1.40 6.99 8.78
CA ARG A 21 -1.61 8.38 8.36
C ARG A 21 -2.02 8.49 6.89
N MET A 22 -1.43 7.71 6.01
CA MET A 22 -1.84 7.64 4.60
C MET A 22 -3.29 7.17 4.46
N ALA A 23 -3.70 6.15 5.23
CA ALA A 23 -5.07 5.66 5.28
C ALA A 23 -6.08 6.75 5.69
N ASP A 24 -5.73 7.58 6.69
CA ASP A 24 -6.56 8.72 7.11
C ASP A 24 -6.71 9.75 5.99
N VAL A 25 -5.62 10.08 5.28
CA VAL A 25 -5.65 11.02 4.15
C VAL A 25 -6.48 10.47 2.99
N LEU A 26 -6.31 9.20 2.61
CA LEU A 26 -7.07 8.57 1.52
C LEU A 26 -8.58 8.59 1.81
N ARG A 27 -8.95 8.31 3.05
CA ARG A 27 -10.34 8.39 3.53
C ARG A 27 -10.87 9.82 3.51
N ALA A 28 -10.12 10.78 4.06
CA ALA A 28 -10.58 12.16 4.20
C ALA A 28 -10.62 12.94 2.89
N SER A 29 -9.64 12.74 2.00
CA SER A 29 -9.49 13.53 0.77
C SER A 29 -10.17 12.92 -0.45
N VAL A 30 -10.23 11.58 -0.54
CA VAL A 30 -10.71 10.87 -1.75
C VAL A 30 -11.93 9.99 -1.45
N GLY A 31 -12.26 9.77 -0.17
CA GLY A 31 -13.39 8.91 0.22
C GLY A 31 -13.15 7.43 -0.07
N LEU A 32 -11.89 7.01 -0.20
CA LEU A 32 -11.53 5.61 -0.45
C LEU A 32 -11.73 4.77 0.83
N THR A 33 -12.22 3.54 0.67
CA THR A 33 -12.39 2.56 1.77
C THR A 33 -11.30 1.50 1.74
N PRO A 34 -10.80 1.01 2.88
CA PRO A 34 -9.81 -0.07 2.89
C PRO A 34 -10.43 -1.38 2.38
N THR A 35 -9.62 -2.24 1.76
CA THR A 35 -9.91 -3.66 1.52
C THR A 35 -8.74 -4.51 2.00
N ASP A 36 -9.00 -5.77 2.31
CA ASP A 36 -7.99 -6.79 2.63
C ASP A 36 -7.57 -7.61 1.39
N ASP A 37 -8.25 -7.42 0.25
CA ASP A 37 -7.90 -8.05 -1.02
C ASP A 37 -7.29 -7.03 -2.01
N PRO A 38 -6.00 -7.14 -2.35
CA PRO A 38 -5.37 -6.26 -3.33
C PRO A 38 -5.96 -6.37 -4.75
N ALA A 39 -6.65 -7.46 -5.09
CA ALA A 39 -7.33 -7.61 -6.38
C ALA A 39 -8.59 -6.72 -6.48
N GLU A 40 -9.24 -6.43 -5.35
CA GLU A 40 -10.43 -5.57 -5.28
C GLU A 40 -10.09 -4.08 -5.12
N ALA A 41 -8.86 -3.76 -4.72
CA ALA A 41 -8.42 -2.39 -4.46
C ALA A 41 -8.27 -1.60 -5.75
N ASP A 42 -8.90 -0.44 -5.91
CA ASP A 42 -8.63 0.49 -7.01
C ASP A 42 -7.24 1.11 -6.93
N VAL A 43 -6.78 1.38 -5.69
CA VAL A 43 -5.46 1.95 -5.39
C VAL A 43 -4.64 0.96 -4.56
N LEU A 44 -3.46 0.63 -5.08
CA LEU A 44 -2.47 -0.21 -4.40
C LEU A 44 -1.31 0.67 -3.92
N LEU A 45 -1.00 0.62 -2.63
CA LEU A 45 0.06 1.44 -2.02
C LEU A 45 1.09 0.55 -1.32
N MET A 46 2.36 0.71 -1.68
CA MET A 46 3.50 0.02 -1.03
C MET A 46 4.33 1.04 -0.27
N ASN A 47 4.40 0.91 1.05
CA ASN A 47 5.21 1.77 1.92
C ASN A 47 6.44 1.01 2.41
N THR A 48 7.63 1.60 2.32
CA THR A 48 8.89 0.96 2.73
C THR A 48 9.95 1.94 3.18
N CYS A 49 10.95 1.45 3.90
CA CYS A 49 12.18 2.18 4.19
C CYS A 49 13.09 2.26 2.96
N SER A 50 13.68 3.41 2.71
CA SER A 50 14.73 3.59 1.69
C SER A 50 16.13 3.15 2.14
N VAL A 51 16.33 2.92 3.45
CA VAL A 51 17.64 2.66 4.07
C VAL A 51 17.81 1.20 4.54
N ARG A 52 16.90 0.31 4.13
CA ARG A 52 16.92 -1.11 4.49
C ARG A 52 16.72 -1.95 3.24
N GLU A 53 17.82 -2.47 2.70
CA GLU A 53 17.87 -3.21 1.44
C GLU A 53 16.84 -4.35 1.37
N LYS A 54 16.77 -5.21 2.39
CA LYS A 54 15.79 -6.31 2.47
C LYS A 54 14.33 -5.86 2.40
N ALA A 55 14.01 -4.65 2.88
CA ALA A 55 12.66 -4.11 2.78
C ALA A 55 12.36 -3.61 1.36
N GLN A 56 13.36 -3.08 0.66
CA GLN A 56 13.25 -2.68 -0.74
C GLN A 56 13.11 -3.88 -1.67
N GLU A 57 13.92 -4.93 -1.49
CA GLU A 57 13.81 -6.19 -2.26
C GLU A 57 12.39 -6.77 -2.22
N LYS A 58 11.75 -6.78 -1.05
CA LYS A 58 10.36 -7.22 -0.89
C LYS A 58 9.37 -6.38 -1.68
N VAL A 59 9.54 -5.05 -1.69
CA VAL A 59 8.70 -4.16 -2.49
C VAL A 59 8.85 -4.45 -3.98
N PHE A 60 10.07 -4.63 -4.48
CA PHE A 60 10.28 -4.89 -5.90
C PHE A 60 9.68 -6.23 -6.34
N SER A 61 9.79 -7.28 -5.50
CA SER A 61 9.12 -8.55 -5.73
C SER A 61 7.60 -8.38 -5.83
N LEU A 62 6.99 -7.72 -4.83
CA LEU A 62 5.56 -7.49 -4.80
C LEU A 62 5.07 -6.60 -5.95
N LEU A 63 5.84 -5.58 -6.32
CA LEU A 63 5.54 -4.71 -7.46
C LEU A 63 5.45 -5.51 -8.76
N GLY A 64 6.35 -6.48 -8.97
CA GLY A 64 6.29 -7.40 -10.10
C GLY A 64 5.01 -8.22 -10.13
N GLU A 65 4.53 -8.66 -8.97
CA GLU A 65 3.28 -9.40 -8.85
C GLU A 65 2.05 -8.51 -9.10
N TRP A 66 2.00 -7.34 -8.47
CA TRP A 66 0.90 -6.40 -8.54
C TRP A 66 0.76 -5.72 -9.90
N ARG A 67 1.83 -5.61 -10.68
CA ARG A 67 1.74 -5.17 -12.09
C ARG A 67 0.74 -5.99 -12.90
N ARG A 68 0.50 -7.26 -12.54
CA ARG A 68 -0.49 -8.11 -13.21
C ARG A 68 -1.93 -7.82 -12.77
N LEU A 69 -2.14 -7.20 -11.61
CA LEU A 69 -3.46 -6.86 -11.08
C LEU A 69 -3.99 -5.53 -11.63
N LYS A 70 -3.10 -4.64 -12.07
CA LYS A 70 -3.41 -3.29 -12.56
C LYS A 70 -3.00 -3.05 -14.00
N ALA A 71 -2.87 -4.13 -14.77
CA ALA A 71 -2.54 -4.10 -16.19
C ALA A 71 -3.64 -3.48 -17.03
#